data_AF-A0A0M0X1A5-F1
#
_entry.id   AF-A0A0M0X1A5-F1
#
_cell.length_a   1.000
_cell.length_b   1.000
_cell.length_c   1.000
_cell.angle_alpha   90.00
_cell.angle_beta   90.00
_cell.angle_gamma   90.00
#
_symmetry.space_group_name_H-M   'P 1'
#
loop_
_entity.id
_entity.type
_entity.pdbx_description
1 polymer ?
#
loop_
_entity_poly.entity_id
_entity_poly.type
_entity_poly.pdbx_seq_one_letter_code
_entity_poly.pdbx_strand_id
1 'polypeptide(L)'
;MNNNKDNTEVILLSAPSECLMHPFYNKQIVFTGALSTMTRSEAAKKVRAYGGIMQGTLTQETDFVILGDKRRGISTKQLKAEKLISLGQDIQIIIEDDFIWLISMQKEDLPPI
;
A
#
# COMPACT_ATOMS: atom_id res chain seq x y z
N MET A 1 52.98 -22.01 -17.09
CA MET A 1 51.85 -22.49 -17.91
C MET A 1 51.38 -23.78 -17.29
N ASN A 2 50.27 -23.88 -16.57
CA ASN A 2 48.97 -23.25 -16.79
C ASN A 2 48.33 -22.82 -15.45
N ASN A 3 47.80 -21.60 -15.47
CA ASN A 3 47.01 -21.02 -14.39
C ASN A 3 45.56 -21.42 -14.61
N ASN A 4 44.98 -22.18 -13.68
CA ASN A 4 43.55 -22.42 -13.63
C ASN A 4 43.10 -22.11 -12.22
N LYS A 5 43.11 -20.80 -11.94
CA LYS A 5 42.41 -20.15 -10.85
C LYS A 5 40.91 -20.36 -11.04
N ASP A 6 40.20 -20.30 -9.92
CA ASP A 6 38.74 -20.12 -9.80
C ASP A 6 37.94 -21.42 -9.70
N ASN A 7 38.29 -22.19 -8.67
CA ASN A 7 37.31 -22.83 -7.80
C ASN A 7 36.44 -21.78 -7.09
N THR A 8 35.51 -21.17 -7.83
CA THR A 8 34.48 -20.32 -7.24
C THR A 8 33.23 -21.16 -7.02
N GLU A 9 32.92 -21.35 -5.74
CA GLU A 9 31.67 -21.93 -5.26
C GLU A 9 30.51 -21.32 -6.05
N VAL A 10 29.71 -22.20 -6.65
CA VAL A 10 28.38 -21.85 -7.15
C VAL A 10 27.56 -21.50 -5.90
N ILE A 11 27.72 -20.27 -5.41
CA ILE A 11 26.83 -19.69 -4.44
C ILE A 11 25.48 -19.66 -5.14
N LEU A 12 24.61 -20.57 -4.70
CA LEU A 12 23.20 -20.60 -5.03
C LEU A 12 22.63 -19.21 -4.68
N LEU A 13 22.66 -18.27 -5.61
CA LEU A 13 21.92 -17.03 -5.51
C LEU A 13 20.44 -17.35 -5.83
N SER A 14 19.88 -18.29 -5.08
CA SER A 14 18.46 -18.54 -5.01
C SER A 14 17.83 -17.48 -4.11
N ALA A 15 17.86 -16.25 -4.59
CA ALA A 15 16.87 -15.25 -4.23
C ALA A 15 16.29 -14.71 -5.53
N PRO A 16 15.47 -15.49 -6.25
CA PRO A 16 14.60 -14.86 -7.22
C PRO A 16 13.64 -13.98 -6.40
N SER A 17 13.54 -12.73 -6.83
CA SER A 17 12.51 -11.77 -6.44
C SER A 17 12.50 -11.33 -4.97
N GLU A 18 13.09 -10.17 -4.68
CA GLU A 18 12.27 -9.18 -3.98
C GLU A 18 11.10 -8.88 -4.92
N CYS A 19 10.05 -9.71 -4.83
CA CYS A 19 8.79 -9.45 -5.49
C CYS A 19 8.41 -8.05 -5.04
N LEU A 20 8.35 -7.11 -5.98
CA LEU A 20 7.92 -5.74 -5.75
C LEU A 20 6.45 -5.78 -5.30
N MET A 21 6.21 -6.13 -4.05
CA MET A 21 4.89 -6.29 -3.48
C MET A 21 4.29 -4.90 -3.36
N HIS A 22 3.03 -4.79 -3.78
CA HIS A 22 2.32 -3.52 -3.68
C HIS A 22 2.32 -3.06 -2.21
N PRO A 23 2.44 -1.76 -1.91
CA PRO A 23 2.44 -1.23 -0.53
C PRO A 23 1.20 -1.56 0.31
N PHE A 24 0.15 -2.08 -0.31
CA PHE A 24 -1.09 -2.48 0.34
C PHE A 24 -1.18 -3.98 0.60
N TYR A 25 -0.20 -4.77 0.16
CA TYR A 25 -0.23 -6.21 0.34
C TYR A 25 -0.20 -6.58 1.82
N ASN A 26 -1.21 -7.33 2.26
CA ASN A 26 -1.41 -7.74 3.65
C ASN A 26 -1.51 -6.56 4.64
N LYS A 27 -1.99 -5.40 4.16
CA LYS A 27 -2.18 -4.19 4.98
C LYS A 27 -3.65 -3.91 5.23
N GLN A 28 -3.95 -3.48 6.46
CA GLN A 28 -5.30 -3.14 6.92
C GLN A 28 -5.60 -1.67 6.62
N ILE A 29 -6.58 -1.42 5.77
CA ILE A 29 -6.82 -0.10 5.16
C ILE A 29 -8.22 0.38 5.50
N VAL A 30 -8.33 1.63 5.98
CA VAL A 30 -9.60 2.29 6.31
C VAL A 30 -9.78 3.55 5.47
N PHE A 31 -10.92 3.69 4.82
CA PHE A 31 -11.33 4.98 4.23
C PHE A 31 -12.04 5.87 5.25
N THR A 32 -11.69 7.15 5.25
CA THR A 32 -12.46 8.20 5.92
C THR A 32 -12.91 9.28 4.94
N GLY A 33 -14.16 9.72 5.05
CA GLY A 33 -14.80 10.58 4.06
C GLY A 33 -15.22 9.84 2.79
N ALA A 34 -15.68 10.61 1.81
CA ALA A 34 -15.95 10.14 0.46
C ALA A 34 -14.78 10.52 -0.46
N LEU A 35 -14.45 9.62 -1.39
CA LEU A 35 -13.47 9.89 -2.43
C LEU A 35 -14.11 10.77 -3.53
N SER A 36 -13.35 11.70 -4.08
CA SER A 36 -13.74 12.53 -5.20
C SER A 36 -13.79 11.76 -6.52
N THR A 37 -12.82 10.87 -6.72
CA THR A 37 -12.49 10.23 -8.00
C THR A 37 -13.23 8.93 -8.28
N MET A 38 -13.63 8.19 -7.25
CA MET A 38 -14.33 6.91 -7.39
C MET A 38 -15.21 6.60 -6.19
N THR A 39 -16.08 5.60 -6.30
CA THR A 39 -16.84 5.09 -5.15
C THR A 39 -15.95 4.29 -4.21
N ARG A 40 -16.34 4.22 -2.93
CA ARG A 40 -15.65 3.37 -1.94
C ARG A 40 -15.62 1.90 -2.35
N SER A 41 -16.64 1.44 -3.07
CA SER A 41 -16.71 0.06 -3.58
C SER A 41 -15.65 -0.20 -4.64
N GLU A 42 -15.46 0.72 -5.59
CA GLU A 42 -14.42 0.64 -6.62
C GLU A 42 -13.02 0.70 -6.00
N ALA A 43 -12.80 1.64 -5.09
CA ALA A 43 -11.52 1.77 -4.38
C ALA A 43 -11.20 0.49 -3.58
N ALA A 44 -12.17 -0.07 -2.87
CA ALA A 44 -12.03 -1.34 -2.16
C ALA A 44 -11.74 -2.54 -3.07
N LYS A 45 -12.23 -2.54 -4.32
CA LYS A 45 -11.87 -3.57 -5.30
C LYS A 45 -10.41 -3.45 -5.72
N LYS A 46 -9.93 -2.23 -6.01
CA LYS A 46 -8.53 -1.98 -6.37
C LYS A 46 -7.58 -2.36 -5.24
N VAL A 47 -7.86 -1.94 -4.02
CA VAL A 47 -7.06 -2.31 -2.83
C VAL A 47 -6.98 -3.84 -2.66
N ARG A 48 -8.11 -4.54 -2.77
CA ARG A 48 -8.14 -6.01 -2.65
C ARG A 48 -7.40 -6.71 -3.78
N ALA A 49 -7.38 -6.15 -4.99
CA ALA A 49 -6.60 -6.71 -6.11
C ALA A 49 -5.09 -6.73 -5.80
N TYR A 50 -4.62 -5.81 -4.96
CA TYR A 50 -3.24 -5.75 -4.49
C TYR A 50 -3.00 -6.50 -3.17
N GLY A 51 -3.98 -7.28 -2.69
CA GLY A 51 -3.89 -8.05 -1.45
C GLY A 51 -4.12 -7.22 -0.18
N GLY A 52 -4.66 -6.00 -0.30
CA GLY A 52 -5.03 -5.18 0.86
C GLY A 52 -6.36 -5.59 1.48
N ILE A 53 -6.46 -5.39 2.79
CA ILE A 53 -7.60 -5.79 3.61
C ILE A 53 -8.38 -4.53 3.99
N MET A 54 -9.64 -4.45 3.55
CA MET A 54 -10.48 -3.28 3.80
C MET A 54 -11.19 -3.39 5.15
N GLN A 55 -11.04 -2.38 6.00
CA GLN A 55 -11.71 -2.27 7.29
C GLN A 55 -12.73 -1.13 7.32
N GLY A 56 -13.86 -1.34 8.00
CA GLY A 56 -14.89 -0.31 8.19
C GLY A 56 -14.63 0.63 9.38
N THR A 57 -13.88 0.14 10.36
CA THR A 57 -13.58 0.79 11.63
C THR A 57 -12.08 0.81 11.84
N LEU A 58 -11.60 1.91 12.40
CA LEU A 58 -10.20 2.08 12.72
C LEU A 58 -9.86 1.34 14.01
N THR A 59 -8.93 0.38 13.91
CA THR A 59 -8.49 -0.53 14.97
C THR A 59 -6.98 -0.40 15.19
N GLN A 60 -6.43 -1.13 16.16
CA GLN A 60 -4.98 -1.15 16.40
C GLN A 60 -4.20 -1.87 15.29
N GLU A 61 -4.91 -2.70 14.51
CA GLU A 61 -4.33 -3.42 13.38
C GLU A 61 -4.31 -2.59 12.11
N THR A 62 -4.98 -1.42 12.10
CA THR A 62 -5.04 -0.57 10.91
C THR A 62 -3.63 -0.06 10.57
N ASP A 63 -3.17 -0.29 9.34
CA ASP A 63 -1.89 0.24 8.84
C ASP A 63 -2.08 1.56 8.09
N PHE A 64 -3.17 1.70 7.33
CA PHE A 64 -3.40 2.87 6.49
C PHE A 64 -4.78 3.48 6.69
N VAL A 65 -4.81 4.81 6.71
CA VAL A 65 -6.04 5.62 6.71
C VAL A 65 -6.03 6.51 5.48
N ILE A 66 -6.94 6.24 4.56
CA ILE A 66 -7.09 7.00 3.32
C ILE A 66 -8.11 8.11 3.56
N LEU A 67 -7.64 9.34 3.41
CA LEU A 67 -8.44 10.56 3.52
C LEU A 67 -9.08 10.88 2.16
N GLY A 68 -10.40 10.73 2.07
CA GLY A 68 -11.14 11.22 0.91
C GLY A 68 -11.24 12.74 0.89
N ASP A 69 -11.17 13.31 -0.31
CA ASP A 69 -11.12 14.75 -0.50
C ASP A 69 -12.51 15.43 -0.33
N LYS A 70 -13.61 14.68 -0.54
CA LYS A 70 -14.99 15.15 -0.24
C LYS A 70 -15.29 15.12 1.26
N ARG A 71 -14.57 15.91 2.05
CA ARG A 71 -14.77 16.04 3.50
C ARG A 71 -15.02 17.50 3.89
N ARG A 72 -16.00 17.71 4.79
CA ARG A 72 -16.27 19.02 5.40
C ARG A 72 -15.45 19.17 6.70
N GLY A 73 -14.13 19.12 6.57
CA GLY A 73 -13.18 19.24 7.69
C GLY A 73 -12.64 17.89 8.22
N ILE A 74 -12.11 17.92 9.44
CA ILE A 74 -11.46 16.76 10.08
C ILE A 74 -12.51 15.76 10.52
N SER A 75 -12.40 14.53 10.02
CA SER A 75 -13.33 13.44 10.39
C SER A 75 -13.00 12.85 11.77
N THR A 76 -13.98 12.27 12.46
CA THR A 76 -13.77 11.56 13.74
C THR A 76 -12.77 10.40 13.59
N LYS A 77 -12.73 9.75 12.43
CA LYS A 77 -11.76 8.68 12.14
C LYS A 77 -10.34 9.21 11.96
N GLN A 78 -10.19 10.40 11.37
CA GLN A 78 -8.90 11.06 11.28
C GLN A 78 -8.38 11.45 12.67
N LEU A 79 -9.22 12.07 13.52
CA LEU A 79 -8.84 12.38 14.90
C LEU A 79 -8.44 11.12 15.69
N LYS A 80 -9.17 10.01 15.47
CA LYS A 80 -8.84 8.72 16.10
C LYS A 80 -7.52 8.16 15.59
N ALA A 81 -7.24 8.27 14.28
CA ALA A 81 -5.97 7.86 13.68
C ALA A 81 -4.81 8.65 14.30
N GLU A 82 -4.91 9.99 14.32
CA GLU A 82 -3.91 10.89 14.91
C GLU A 82 -3.64 10.56 16.38
N LYS A 83 -4.69 10.28 17.15
CA LYS A 83 -4.56 9.85 18.55
C LYS A 83 -3.80 8.53 18.68
N LEU A 84 -4.06 7.55 17.82
CA LEU A 84 -3.38 6.26 17.89
C LEU A 84 -1.91 6.36 17.46
N ILE A 85 -1.62 7.21 16.47
CA ILE A 85 -0.24 7.58 16.10
C ILE A 85 0.48 8.20 17.30
N SER A 86 -0.17 9.11 18.03
CA SER A 86 0.43 9.70 19.25
C SER A 86 0.66 8.69 20.39
N LEU A 87 -0.05 7.56 20.36
CA LEU A 87 0.12 6.45 21.30
C LEU A 87 1.19 5.44 20.82
N GLY A 88 1.86 5.72 19.70
CA GLY A 88 2.94 4.89 19.16
C GLY A 88 2.49 3.81 18.18
N GLN A 89 1.26 3.87 17.66
CA GLN A 89 0.83 2.95 16.60
C GLN A 89 1.38 3.37 15.24
N ASP A 90 1.82 2.39 14.46
CA ASP A 90 2.31 2.57 13.09
C ASP A 90 1.13 2.66 12.11
N ILE A 91 0.48 3.82 12.11
CA ILE A 91 -0.62 4.14 11.18
C ILE A 91 -0.15 5.23 10.23
N GLN A 92 -0.26 4.98 8.93
CA GLN A 92 0.01 5.98 7.90
C GLN A 92 -1.29 6.61 7.40
N ILE A 93 -1.36 7.93 7.46
CA ILE A 93 -2.48 8.70 6.90
C ILE A 93 -2.05 9.17 5.51
N ILE A 94 -2.79 8.78 4.47
CA ILE A 94 -2.52 9.17 3.09
C ILE A 94 -3.72 9.92 2.51
N ILE A 95 -3.46 10.93 1.68
CA ILE A 95 -4.52 11.68 0.99
C ILE A 95 -5.00 10.92 -0.24
N GLU A 96 -6.15 11.34 -0.78
CA GLU A 96 -6.74 10.70 -1.96
C GLU A 96 -5.76 10.66 -3.13
N ASP A 97 -5.07 11.76 -3.45
CA ASP A 97 -4.16 11.81 -4.59
C ASP A 97 -3.01 10.79 -4.49
N ASP A 98 -2.38 10.66 -3.31
CA ASP A 98 -1.35 9.65 -3.06
C ASP A 98 -1.91 8.23 -3.16
N PHE A 99 -3.13 8.02 -2.66
CA PHE A 99 -3.82 6.74 -2.83
C PHE A 99 -4.06 6.40 -4.30
N ILE A 100 -4.49 7.38 -5.11
CA ILE A 100 -4.67 7.21 -6.55
C ILE A 100 -3.35 6.89 -7.23
N TRP A 101 -2.29 7.61 -6.86
CA TRP A 101 -0.96 7.34 -7.39
C TRP A 101 -0.51 5.92 -7.07
N LEU A 102 -0.59 5.47 -5.82
CA LEU A 102 -0.21 4.12 -5.38
C LEU A 102 -0.94 3.04 -6.18
N ILE A 103 -2.26 3.12 -6.31
CA ILE A 103 -3.04 2.11 -7.05
C ILE A 103 -2.90 2.23 -8.57
N SER A 104 -2.25 3.29 -9.08
CA SER A 104 -1.95 3.49 -10.50
C SER A 104 -0.59 2.94 -10.93
N MET A 105 0.28 2.57 -9.98
CA MET A 105 1.66 2.10 -10.23
C MET A 105 1.75 0.75 -10.96
N GLN A 106 0.63 0.17 -11.39
CA GLN A 106 0.59 -1.07 -12.18
C GLN A 106 -0.21 -0.82 -13.46
N LYS A 107 0.38 0.00 -14.33
CA LYS A 107 0.06 -0.01 -15.75
C LYS A 107 1.31 0.33 -16.55
N GLU A 108 2.24 -0.62 -16.57
CA GLU A 108 3.14 -0.74 -17.72
C GLU A 108 2.27 -1.28 -18.87
N ASP A 109 1.61 -0.38 -19.60
CA ASP A 109 1.26 -0.65 -20.99
C ASP A 109 2.59 -0.78 -21.73
N LEU A 110 3.22 -1.96 -21.69
CA LEU A 110 4.28 -2.24 -22.64
C LEU A 110 3.67 -2.12 -24.04
N PRO A 111 4.23 -1.30 -24.94
CA PRO A 111 3.78 -1.29 -26.32
C PRO A 111 3.92 -2.71 -26.90
N PRO A 112 2.96 -3.19 -27.70
CA PRO A 112 3.10 -4.47 -28.38
C PRO A 112 4.40 -4.44 -29.22
N ILE A 113 5.21 -5.48 -29.05
CA ILE A 113 6.46 -5.72 -29.80
C ILE A 113 6.15 -5.84 -31.29
#